data_AF-A0A3D9HZ93-F1
#
_entry.id   AF-A0A3D9HZ93-F1
#
_cell.length_a   1.000
_cell.length_b   1.000
_cell.length_c   1.000
_cell.angle_alpha   90.00
_cell.angle_beta   90.00
_cell.angle_gamma   90.00
#
_symmetry.space_group_name_H-M   'P 1'
#
loop_
_entity.id
_entity.type
_entity.pdbx_description
1 polymer ?
#
loop_
_entity_poly.entity_id
_entity_poly.type
_entity_poly.pdbx_seq_one_letter_code
_entity_poly.pdbx_strand_id
1 'polypeptide(L)' 'MEEKKGNSATRAKEKYNAANYDQVKFTVRKGGRDIIDKAADKAEMSRNAYILEAVIEKMKRDGIEYEEEAPGD' A
#
# COMPACT_ATOMS: atom_id res chain seq x y z
N MET A 1 22.52 18.46 -18.97
CA MET A 1 21.42 17.57 -18.55
C MET A 1 21.98 16.78 -17.38
N GLU A 2 21.56 17.09 -16.15
CA GLU A 2 21.99 16.31 -14.98
C GLU A 2 21.29 14.95 -15.02
N GLU A 3 22.04 13.94 -15.44
CA GLU A 3 21.66 12.54 -15.27
C GLU A 3 21.56 12.25 -13.77
N LYS A 4 20.34 12.31 -13.23
CA LYS A 4 20.01 11.71 -11.93
C LYS A 4 20.15 10.19 -12.07
N LYS A 5 21.39 9.71 -12.01
CA LYS A 5 21.76 8.31 -11.85
C LYS A 5 20.98 7.81 -10.64
N GLY A 6 19.93 7.02 -10.87
CA GLY A 6 19.08 6.45 -9.84
C GLY A 6 19.97 5.87 -8.74
N ASN A 7 19.90 6.49 -7.56
CA ASN A 7 20.82 6.26 -6.45
C ASN A 7 20.84 4.75 -6.16
N SER A 8 22.02 4.12 -6.05
CA SER A 8 22.14 2.68 -5.80
C SER A 8 21.34 2.24 -4.55
N ALA A 9 21.11 3.16 -3.62
CA ALA A 9 20.23 2.99 -2.47
C ALA A 9 18.76 2.73 -2.84
N THR A 10 18.24 3.31 -3.93
CA THR A 10 16.86 3.09 -4.40
C THR A 10 16.70 1.65 -4.91
N ARG A 11 17.66 1.16 -5.71
CA ARG A 11 17.64 -0.21 -6.24
C ARG A 11 17.72 -1.27 -5.14
N ALA A 12 18.54 -1.03 -4.12
CA ALA A 12 18.65 -1.94 -2.98
C ALA A 12 17.34 -2.03 -2.17
N LYS A 13 16.69 -0.89 -1.93
CA LYS A 13 15.39 -0.84 -1.24
C LYS A 13 14.28 -1.49 -2.05
N GLU A 14 14.25 -1.28 -3.36
CA GLU A 14 13.29 -1.94 -4.25
C GLU A 14 13.44 -3.46 -4.24
N LYS A 15 14.69 -3.98 -4.22
CA LYS A 15 14.94 -5.42 -4.16
C LYS A 15 14.45 -6.05 -2.85
N TYR A 16 14.65 -5.38 -1.71
CA TYR A 16 14.13 -5.84 -0.43
C TYR A 16 12.60 -5.78 -0.40
N ASN A 17 12.01 -4.68 -0.88
CA ASN A 17 10.57 -4.53 -0.91
C ASN A 17 9.90 -5.58 -1.80
N ALA A 18 10.44 -5.84 -2.99
CA ALA A 18 9.90 -6.85 -3.91
C ALA A 18 10.07 -8.30 -3.42
N ALA A 19 11.03 -8.55 -2.53
CA ALA A 19 11.25 -9.88 -1.95
C ALA A 19 10.30 -10.18 -0.77
N ASN A 20 9.83 -9.14 -0.07
CA ASN A 20 9.06 -9.31 1.17
C ASN A 20 7.62 -8.78 1.09
N TYR A 21 7.28 -7.99 0.07
CA TYR A 21 5.98 -7.35 -0.06
C TYR A 21 5.49 -7.36 -1.50
N ASP A 22 4.24 -7.76 -1.69
CA ASP A 22 3.51 -7.53 -2.94
C ASP A 22 2.98 -6.09 -3.00
N GLN A 23 3.42 -5.33 -4.01
CA GLN A 23 2.98 -3.95 -4.21
C GLN A 23 1.79 -3.86 -5.16
N VAL A 24 0.66 -3.37 -4.65
CA VAL A 24 -0.54 -3.12 -5.47
C VAL A 24 -0.59 -1.66 -5.91
N LYS A 25 -0.56 -1.40 -7.22
CA LYS A 25 -0.72 -0.05 -7.76
C LYS A 25 -2.19 0.35 -7.78
N PHE A 26 -2.55 1.33 -6.95
CA PHE A 26 -3.92 1.83 -6.84
C PHE A 26 -4.13 3.12 -7.65
N THR A 27 -5.13 3.13 -8.52
CA THR A 27 -5.50 4.30 -9.33
C THR A 27 -6.93 4.72 -9.03
N VAL A 28 -7.12 6.01 -8.72
CA VAL A 28 -8.42 6.61 -8.45
C VAL A 28 -8.65 7.80 -9.36
N ARG A 29 -9.92 8.19 -9.54
CA ARG A 29 -10.27 9.42 -10.27
C ARG A 29 -9.63 10.63 -9.58
N LYS A 30 -9.43 11.71 -10.34
CA LYS A 30 -8.88 12.96 -9.80
C LYS A 30 -9.70 13.41 -8.58
N GLY A 31 -9.01 13.73 -7.48
CA GLY A 31 -9.63 14.08 -6.19
C GLY A 31 -10.03 12.88 -5.31
N GLY A 32 -10.01 11.65 -5.83
CA GLY A 32 -10.31 10.45 -5.04
C GLY A 32 -9.30 10.19 -3.92
N ARG A 33 -8.03 10.56 -4.14
CA ARG A 33 -6.98 10.43 -3.13
C ARG A 33 -7.29 11.27 -1.88
N ASP A 34 -7.66 12.54 -2.06
CA ASP A 34 -8.05 13.44 -0.95
C ASP A 34 -9.23 12.90 -0.15
N ILE A 35 -10.20 12.27 -0.82
CA ILE A 35 -11.38 11.70 -0.15
C ILE A 35 -10.94 10.53 0.74
N ILE A 36 -10.06 9.66 0.23
CA ILE A 36 -9.52 8.53 0.98
C ILE A 36 -8.65 9.03 2.13
N ASP A 37 -7.82 10.05 1.91
CA ASP A 37 -7.02 10.67 2.97
C ASP A 37 -7.90 11.18 4.10
N LYS A 38 -8.94 11.97 3.79
CA LYS A 38 -9.90 12.44 4.80
C LYS A 38 -10.62 11.31 5.53
N ALA A 39 -10.90 10.21 4.85
CA ALA A 39 -11.53 9.04 5.48
C ALA A 39 -10.55 8.32 6.41
N ALA A 40 -9.29 8.19 6.01
CA ALA A 40 -8.23 7.61 6.82
C ALA A 40 -7.91 8.48 8.04
N ASP A 41 -7.83 9.81 7.88
CA ASP A 41 -7.65 10.78 8.98
C ASP A 41 -8.77 10.65 10.02
N LYS A 42 -10.04 10.51 9.57
CA LYS A 42 -11.18 10.30 10.47
C LYS A 42 -11.14 8.96 11.20
N ALA A 43 -10.48 7.96 10.61
CA ALA A 43 -10.26 6.66 11.23
C ALA A 43 -8.98 6.61 12.07
N GLU A 44 -8.21 7.71 12.14
CA GLU A 44 -6.88 7.77 12.79
C GLU A 44 -5.90 6.73 12.23
N MET A 45 -6.03 6.40 10.93
CA MET A 45 -5.21 5.41 10.23
C MET A 45 -4.39 6.04 9.12
N SER A 46 -3.29 5.39 8.75
CA SER A 46 -2.62 5.74 7.49
C SER A 46 -3.52 5.40 6.30
N ARG A 47 -3.37 6.13 5.18
CA ARG A 47 -4.09 5.84 3.93
C ARG A 47 -3.98 4.36 3.53
N ASN A 48 -2.77 3.79 3.66
CA ASN A 48 -2.53 2.39 3.29
C ASN A 48 -3.30 1.43 4.20
N ALA A 49 -3.20 1.62 5.52
CA ALA A 49 -3.91 0.80 6.50
C ALA A 49 -5.43 0.90 6.30
N TYR A 50 -5.94 2.10 6.05
CA TYR A 50 -7.36 2.32 5.77
C TYR A 50 -7.84 1.58 4.50
N ILE A 51 -7.06 1.64 3.42
CA ILE A 51 -7.38 0.91 2.18
C ILE A 51 -7.32 -0.60 2.42
N LEU A 52 -6.28 -1.09 3.11
CA LEU A 52 -6.10 -2.51 3.39
C LEU A 52 -7.25 -3.06 4.24
N GLU A 53 -7.61 -2.38 5.34
CA GLU A 53 -8.74 -2.76 6.18
C GLU A 53 -10.04 -2.81 5.38
N ALA A 54 -10.33 -1.79 4.55
CA ALA A 54 -11.52 -1.78 3.72
C ALA A 54 -11.57 -2.96 2.72
N VAL A 55 -10.41 -3.38 2.20
CA VAL A 55 -10.29 -4.56 1.34
C VAL A 55 -10.50 -5.85 2.13
N ILE A 56 -9.88 -5.99 3.30
CA ILE A 56 -10.02 -7.16 4.20
C ILE A 56 -11.47 -7.30 4.66
N GLU A 57 -12.11 -6.22 5.07
CA GLU A 57 -13.54 -6.20 5.43
C GLU A 57 -14.42 -6.69 4.28
N LYS A 58 -14.12 -6.24 3.05
CA LYS A 58 -14.85 -6.69 1.87
C LYS A 58 -14.60 -8.17 1.58
N MET A 59 -13.35 -8.63 1.68
CA MET A 59 -12.99 -10.04 1.54
C MET A 59 -13.76 -10.91 2.54
N LYS A 60 -13.78 -10.53 3.82
CA LYS A 60 -14.56 -11.22 4.86
C LYS A 60 -16.04 -11.32 4.53
N ARG A 61 -16.65 -10.25 4.00
CA ARG A 61 -18.06 -10.26 3.55
C ARG A 61 -18.28 -11.16 2.33
N ASP A 62 -17.31 -11.21 1.44
CA ASP A 62 -17.33 -12.04 0.23
C ASP A 62 -16.93 -13.52 0.53
N GLY A 63 -16.60 -13.84 1.78
CA GLY A 63 -16.20 -15.20 2.22
C GLY A 63 -14.75 -15.56 1.86
N ILE A 64 -13.91 -14.56 1.62
CA ILE A 64 -12.48 -14.71 1.34
C ILE A 64 -11.70 -14.41 2.63
N GLU A 65 -10.88 -15.36 3.07
CA GLU A 65 -10.01 -15.17 4.23
C GLU A 65 -8.66 -14.59 3.77
N TYR A 66 -8.18 -13.58 4.51
CA TYR A 66 -6.86 -12.97 4.30
C TYR A 66 -5.98 -13.36 5.48
N GLU A 67 -5.04 -14.27 5.26
CA GLU A 67 -3.99 -14.60 6.24
C GLU A 67 -2.79 -13.70 5.94
N GLU A 68 -2.51 -12.74 6.83
CA GLU A 68 -1.30 -11.94 6.76
C GLU A 68 -0.14 -12.76 7.33
N GLU A 69 0.55 -13.54 6.48
CA GLU A 69 1.85 -14.10 6.84
C GLU A 69 2.85 -12.94 6.87
N ALA A 70 3.10 -12.39 8.06
CA ALA A 70 4.14 -11.40 8.24
C ALA A 70 5.48 -11.99 7.74
N PRO A 71 6.21 -11.30 6.85
CA PRO A 71 7.53 -11.76 6.44
C PRO A 71 8.41 -11.86 7.69
N GLY A 72 8.88 -13.08 8.00
CA GLY A 72 9.66 -13.36 9.20
C GLY A 72 10.88 -12.44 9.34
N ASP A 73 11.13 -12.02 10.58
CA ASP A 73 12.25 -11.15 11.02
C ASP A 73 13.62 -11.53 10.44
#